data_AF-A0A2N4YNE9-F1
#
_entry.id   AF-A0A2N4YNE9-F1
#
_cell.length_a   1.000
_cell.length_b   1.000
_cell.length_c   1.000
_cell.angle_alpha   90.00
_cell.angle_beta   90.00
_cell.angle_gamma   90.00
#
_symmetry.space_group_name_H-M   'P 1'
#
loop_
_entity.id
_entity.type
_entity.pdbx_description
1 polymer ?
#
loop_
_entity_poly.entity_id
_entity_poly.type
_entity_poly.pdbx_seq_one_letter_code
_entity_poly.pdbx_strand_id
1 'polypeptide(L)' 'KHGRKLAPHFAMEVHLHLAAAYPLEPWLEHFEWLNPLFNEQLELRDGRMWVSERHGLGFTLSEQARRWTQQSCEFGKRP' A
#
# COMPACT_ATOMS: atom_id res chain seq x y z
N LYS A 1 11.03 -10.07 19.11
CA LYS A 1 11.17 -10.17 20.60
C LYS A 1 10.28 -11.25 21.22
N HIS A 2 8.96 -11.27 21.00
CA HIS A 2 8.05 -12.22 21.70
C HIS A 2 7.55 -13.40 20.83
N GLY A 3 8.21 -13.71 19.71
CA GLY A 3 7.85 -14.84 18.83
C GLY A 3 6.43 -14.80 18.27
N ARG A 4 5.81 -13.62 18.14
CA ARG A 4 4.44 -13.48 17.63
C ARG A 4 4.45 -13.37 16.11
N LYS A 5 3.44 -13.95 15.46
CA LYS A 5 3.18 -13.73 14.03
C LYS A 5 2.56 -12.34 13.81
N LEU A 6 2.62 -11.87 12.56
CA LEU A 6 2.11 -10.57 12.15
C LEU A 6 0.99 -10.75 11.11
N ALA A 7 -0.09 -9.99 11.27
CA ALA A 7 -1.15 -9.81 10.29
C ALA A 7 -1.60 -8.33 10.36
N PRO A 8 -0.96 -7.43 9.60
CA PRO A 8 -1.30 -6.01 9.61
C PRO A 8 -2.71 -5.80 9.05
N HIS A 9 -3.39 -4.76 9.55
CA HIS A 9 -4.78 -4.49 9.21
C HIS A 9 -4.90 -3.43 8.10
N PHE A 10 -5.80 -3.66 7.14
CA PHE A 10 -6.30 -2.70 6.16
C PHE A 10 -5.32 -2.29 5.05
N ALA A 11 -4.38 -1.37 5.33
CA ALA A 11 -3.67 -0.60 4.29
C ALA A 11 -2.58 -1.43 3.56
N MET A 12 -2.99 -2.35 2.69
CA MET A 12 -2.11 -3.30 2.02
C MET A 12 -1.02 -2.65 1.16
N GLU A 13 -1.27 -1.44 0.63
CA GLU A 13 -0.31 -0.66 -0.16
C GLU A 13 0.92 -0.24 0.65
N VAL A 14 0.79 -0.15 1.98
CA VAL A 14 1.91 0.11 2.90
C VAL A 14 2.34 -1.19 3.59
N HIS A 15 1.37 -1.97 4.06
CA HIS A 15 1.63 -3.15 4.86
C HIS A 15 2.26 -4.31 4.10
N LEU A 16 2.14 -4.37 2.77
CA LEU A 16 2.86 -5.34 1.96
C LEU A 16 4.37 -5.25 2.19
N HIS A 17 4.93 -4.03 2.11
CA HIS A 17 6.36 -3.79 2.31
C HIS A 17 6.78 -4.08 3.76
N LEU A 18 5.95 -3.70 4.74
CA LEU A 18 6.23 -3.95 6.16
C LEU A 18 6.16 -5.44 6.52
N ALA A 19 5.20 -6.18 5.95
CA ALA A 19 5.07 -7.62 6.12
C ALA A 19 6.23 -8.34 5.44
N ALA A 20 6.64 -7.93 4.24
CA ALA A 20 7.81 -8.50 3.54
C ALA A 20 9.12 -8.35 4.35
N ALA A 21 9.23 -7.33 5.18
CA ALA A 21 10.36 -7.13 6.09
C ALA A 21 10.24 -7.86 7.44
N TYR A 22 9.13 -8.56 7.71
CA TYR A 22 8.90 -9.24 8.99
C TYR A 22 9.61 -10.61 9.04
N PRO A 23 10.31 -10.96 10.15
CA PRO A 23 11.16 -12.15 10.19
C PRO A 23 10.41 -13.49 10.28
N LEU A 24 9.11 -13.48 10.61
CA LEU A 24 8.26 -14.68 10.64
C LEU A 24 7.21 -14.57 9.54
N GLU A 25 6.78 -15.68 8.95
CA GLU A 25 5.78 -15.68 7.88
C GLU A 25 4.51 -14.91 8.30
N PRO A 26 4.21 -13.75 7.66
CA PRO A 26 3.08 -12.92 7.99
C PRO A 26 1.85 -13.27 7.15
N TRP A 27 0.74 -12.62 7.47
CA TRP A 27 -0.43 -12.52 6.59
C TRP A 27 -0.64 -11.08 6.16
N LEU A 28 -1.23 -10.88 4.98
CA LEU A 28 -1.65 -9.59 4.48
C LEU A 28 -3.15 -9.63 4.22
N GLU A 29 -3.87 -8.64 4.72
CA GLU A 29 -5.30 -8.47 4.47
C GLU A 29 -5.52 -7.81 3.10
N HIS A 30 -6.48 -8.31 2.32
CA HIS A 30 -6.82 -7.77 0.99
C HIS A 30 -8.21 -7.12 1.01
N PHE A 31 -8.27 -5.86 0.57
CA PHE A 31 -9.51 -5.14 0.25
C PHE A 31 -9.30 -4.30 -1.00
N GLU A 32 -10.28 -4.26 -1.89
CA GLU A 32 -10.24 -3.44 -3.10
C GLU A 32 -10.62 -1.96 -2.88
N TRP A 33 -10.92 -1.55 -1.64
CA TRP A 33 -11.47 -0.22 -1.33
C TRP A 33 -10.54 0.94 -1.73
N LEU A 34 -9.22 0.76 -1.59
CA LEU A 34 -8.23 1.80 -1.89
C LEU A 34 -7.71 1.74 -3.33
N ASN A 35 -8.01 0.67 -4.08
CA ASN A 35 -7.56 0.48 -5.47
C ASN A 35 -7.83 1.72 -6.36
N PRO A 36 -9.00 2.39 -6.30
CA PRO A 36 -9.27 3.55 -7.16
C PRO A 36 -8.39 4.76 -6.85
N LEU A 37 -7.71 4.82 -5.71
CA LEU A 37 -6.88 5.96 -5.32
C LEU A 37 -5.53 6.01 -6.04
N PHE A 38 -5.10 4.90 -6.66
CA PHE A 38 -3.79 4.77 -7.27
C PHE A 38 -3.86 4.33 -8.73
N ASN A 39 -2.84 4.67 -9.51
CA ASN A 39 -2.76 4.24 -10.93
C ASN A 39 -2.31 2.78 -11.05
N GLU A 40 -1.52 2.30 -10.11
CA GLU A 40 -0.95 0.96 -10.05
C GLU A 40 -1.83 0.04 -9.20
N GLN A 41 -1.76 -1.27 -9.49
CA GLN A 41 -2.42 -2.31 -8.71
C GLN A 41 -1.38 -3.33 -8.23
N LEU A 42 -1.67 -4.02 -7.14
CA LEU A 42 -0.85 -5.13 -6.65
C LEU A 42 -1.19 -6.42 -7.40
N GLU A 43 -0.19 -7.29 -7.60
CA GLU A 43 -0.39 -8.60 -8.22
C GLU A 43 -0.68 -9.65 -7.14
N LEU A 44 -1.92 -10.15 -7.11
CA LEU A 44 -2.31 -11.33 -6.34
C LEU A 44 -2.13 -12.58 -7.21
N ARG A 45 -1.15 -13.42 -6.87
CA ARG A 45 -0.84 -14.66 -7.60
C ARG A 45 -0.50 -15.78 -6.63
N ASP A 46 -1.07 -16.96 -6.87
CA ASP A 46 -0.85 -18.17 -6.06
C ASP A 46 -1.09 -17.97 -4.55
N GLY A 47 -2.14 -17.22 -4.21
CA GLY A 47 -2.52 -16.93 -2.82
C GLY A 47 -1.61 -15.94 -2.10
N ARG A 48 -0.74 -15.22 -2.82
CA ARG A 48 0.20 -14.25 -2.25
C ARG A 48 0.17 -12.93 -3.02
N MET A 49 0.36 -11.84 -2.30
CA MET A 49 0.56 -10.53 -2.89
C MET A 49 2.04 -10.32 -3.19
N TRP A 50 2.38 -9.93 -4.42
CA TRP A 50 3.76 -9.76 -4.87
C TRP A 50 4.23 -8.32 -4.69
N VAL A 51 5.42 -8.16 -4.10
CA VAL A 51 6.10 -6.87 -4.02
C VAL A 51 6.64 -6.54 -5.41
N SER A 52 6.20 -5.43 -6.00
CA SER A 52 6.69 -4.98 -7.30
C SER A 52 8.08 -4.35 -7.20
N GLU A 53 8.81 -4.30 -8.32
CA GLU A 53 10.10 -3.58 -8.45
C GLU A 53 9.99 -2.03 -8.42
N ARG A 54 8.77 -1.47 -8.31
CA ARG A 54 8.59 -0.01 -8.27
C ARG A 54 9.16 0.56 -6.97
N HIS A 55 9.82 1.72 -7.08
CA HIS A 55 10.48 2.36 -5.95
C HIS A 55 9.49 2.89 -4.90
N GLY A 56 9.95 2.95 -3.64
CA GLY A 56 9.15 3.45 -2.53
C GLY A 56 7.92 2.58 -2.27
N LEU A 57 6.76 3.20 -2.02
CA LEU A 57 5.50 2.46 -1.90
C LEU A 57 5.07 1.81 -3.23
N GLY A 58 5.56 2.31 -4.36
CA GLY A 58 5.20 1.81 -5.68
C GLY A 58 3.82 2.25 -6.18
N PHE A 59 3.33 3.40 -5.71
CA PHE A 59 2.04 3.97 -6.10
C PHE A 59 2.12 5.46 -6.42
N THR A 60 1.29 5.89 -7.36
CA THR A 60 1.05 7.29 -7.71
C THR A 60 -0.44 7.61 -7.59
N LEU A 61 -0.78 8.82 -7.15
CA LEU A 61 -2.18 9.23 -6.99
C LEU A 61 -2.91 9.25 -8.34
N SER A 62 -4.07 8.60 -8.39
CA SER A 62 -4.93 8.59 -9.57
C SER A 62 -5.71 9.89 -9.74
N GLU A 63 -6.30 10.08 -10.92
CA GLU A 63 -7.24 11.19 -11.13
C GLU A 63 -8.50 11.03 -10.26
N GLN A 64 -8.94 9.80 -9.95
CA GLN A 64 -10.08 9.58 -9.06
C GLN A 64 -9.79 10.06 -7.62
N ALA A 65 -8.55 9.91 -7.14
CA ALA A 65 -8.13 10.48 -5.86
C ALA A 65 -8.22 12.02 -5.88
N ARG A 66 -7.87 12.65 -7.01
CA ARG A 66 -8.04 14.10 -7.19
C ARG A 66 -9.50 14.51 -7.21
N ARG A 67 -10.36 13.78 -7.93
CA ARG A 67 -11.81 14.02 -7.96
C ARG A 67 -12.48 13.91 -6.58
N TRP A 68 -11.98 13.06 -5.70
CA TRP A 68 -12.51 12.89 -4.33
C TRP A 68 -11.86 13.81 -3.30
N THR A 69 -10.91 14.66 -3.70
CA THR A 69 -10.29 15.62 -2.80
C THR A 69 -11.30 16.72 -2.44
N GLN A 70 -11.68 16.83 -1.17
CA GLN A 70 -12.57 17.89 -0.67
C GLN A 70 -11.82 19.11 -0.14
N GLN A 71 -10.56 18.93 0.29
CA GLN A 71 -9.72 19.96 0.87
C GLN A 71 -8.28 19.78 0.40
N SER A 72 -7.60 20.89 0.10
CA SER A 72 -6.18 20.91 -0.27
C SER A 72 -5.54 22.21 0.20
N CYS A 73 -4.29 22.14 0.64
CA CYS A 73 -3.46 23.30 0.95
C CYS A 73 -2.00 22.98 0.58
N GLU A 74 -1.21 24.01 0.32
CA GLU A 74 0.22 23.88 0.02
C GLU A 74 1.02 24.83 0.93
N PHE A 75 2.25 24.46 1.25
CA PHE A 75 3.18 25.25 2.07
C PHE A 75 4.53 25.36 1.35
N GLY A 76 5.15 26.54 1.37
CA GLY A 76 6.37 26.81 0.62
C GLY A 76 6.13 26.98 -0.88
N LYS A 77 7.15 26.71 -1.70
CA LYS A 77 7.08 26.71 -3.17
C LYS A 77 7.74 25.45 -3.68
N ARG A 78 7.14 24.80 -4.69
CA ARG A 78 7.78 23.68 -5.39
C ARG A 78 9.16 24.13 -5.90
N PRO A 79 10.22 23.34 -5.68
CA PRO A 79 11.58 23.70 -6.07
C PRO A 79 11.70 24.15 -7.53
#